data_AF-A0A533UEK1-F1
#
_entry.id   AF-A0A533UEK1-F1
#
_cell.length_a   1.000
_cell.length_b   1.000
_cell.length_c   1.000
_cell.angle_alpha   90.00
_cell.angle_beta   90.00
_cell.angle_gamma   90.00
#
_symmetry.space_group_name_H-M   'P 1'
#
loop_
_entity.id
_entity.type
_entity.pdbx_description
1 polymer ?
#
loop_
_entity_poly.entity_id
_entity_poly.type
_entity_poly.pdbx_seq_one_letter_code
_entity_poly.pdbx_strand_id
1 'polypeptide(L)' 'MTDYRTRIRKSASGKSRIILANDLKNLSLEKLESNTIKNIKTLSKFLCAIKFNFHLILPLGTKSLTKINR' A
#
# COMPACT_ATOMS: atom_id res chain seq x y z
N MET A 1 -3.48 -15.58 14.82
CA MET A 1 -3.15 -14.37 14.01
C MET A 1 -2.02 -13.65 14.73
N THR A 2 -0.89 -13.34 14.09
CA THR A 2 0.18 -12.54 14.73
C THR A 2 -0.25 -11.08 14.81
N ASP A 3 0.04 -10.41 15.93
CA ASP A 3 -0.34 -9.01 16.12
C ASP A 3 0.38 -8.08 15.12
N TYR A 4 -0.20 -6.89 14.88
CA TYR A 4 0.35 -5.91 13.94
C TYR A 4 1.81 -5.53 14.25
N ARG A 5 2.13 -5.32 15.53
CA ARG A 5 3.44 -4.88 16.00
C ARG A 5 4.51 -5.93 15.69
N THR A 6 4.17 -7.20 15.82
CA THR A 6 5.04 -8.33 15.49
C THR A 6 5.24 -8.43 13.97
N ARG A 7 4.17 -8.30 13.16
CA ARG A 7 4.28 -8.33 11.69
C ARG A 7 5.13 -7.18 11.13
N ILE A 8 4.91 -5.94 11.61
CA ILE A 8 5.65 -4.78 11.12
C ILE A 8 7.13 -4.86 11.52
N ARG A 9 7.44 -5.31 12.75
CA ARG A 9 8.83 -5.54 13.19
C ARG A 9 9.53 -6.57 12.32
N LYS A 10 8.88 -7.71 12.05
CA LYS A 10 9.43 -8.77 11.18
C LYS A 10 9.70 -8.24 9.77
N SER A 11 8.75 -7.49 9.20
CA SER A 11 8.90 -6.88 7.87
C SER A 11 10.04 -5.85 7.85
N ALA A 12 10.14 -5.02 8.89
CA ALA A 12 11.16 -3.99 9.02
C ALA A 12 12.58 -4.54 9.13
N SER A 13 12.75 -5.64 9.87
CA SER A 13 14.03 -6.33 9.99
C SER A 13 14.40 -7.12 8.73
N GLY A 14 13.43 -7.69 8.01
CA GLY A 14 13.68 -8.53 6.84
C GLY A 14 13.80 -7.80 5.50
N LYS A 15 13.34 -6.54 5.42
CA LYS A 15 13.34 -5.75 4.18
C LYS A 15 14.04 -4.40 4.36
N SER A 16 13.33 -3.45 4.97
CA SER A 16 13.83 -2.10 5.24
C SER A 16 12.94 -1.45 6.31
N ARG A 17 13.35 -0.33 6.90
CA ARG A 17 12.50 0.44 7.83
C ARG A 17 11.67 1.52 7.12
N ILE A 18 11.47 1.40 5.81
CA ILE A 18 10.82 2.41 4.98
C ILE A 18 9.33 2.08 4.85
N ILE A 19 8.50 3.09 5.10
CA ILE A 19 7.05 3.06 4.85
C ILE A 19 6.76 3.99 3.69
N LEU A 20 6.13 3.46 2.64
CA LEU A 20 5.68 4.29 1.52
C LEU A 20 4.32 4.91 1.86
N ALA A 21 4.24 6.24 1.88
CA ALA A 21 2.96 6.94 1.82
C ALA A 21 2.51 7.02 0.35
N ASN A 22 1.48 6.27 -0.02
CA ASN A 22 1.00 6.20 -1.41
C ASN A 22 -0.11 7.23 -1.67
N ASP A 23 0.21 8.51 -1.44
CA ASP A 23 -0.75 9.61 -1.49
C ASP A 23 -0.82 10.25 -2.89
N LEU A 24 -1.23 9.44 -3.88
CA LEU A 24 -1.34 9.89 -5.27
C LEU A 24 -2.55 10.83 -5.45
N LYS A 25 -2.29 12.12 -5.72
CA LYS A 25 -3.33 13.17 -5.92
C LYS A 25 -3.63 13.40 -7.39
N ASN A 26 -4.82 13.95 -7.68
CA ASN A 26 -5.23 14.43 -9.01
C ASN A 26 -5.20 13.35 -10.12
N LEU A 27 -5.44 12.09 -9.76
CA LEU A 27 -5.54 10.98 -10.72
C LEU A 27 -7.00 10.55 -10.92
N SER A 28 -7.32 10.04 -12.10
CA SER A 28 -8.53 9.23 -12.29
C SER A 28 -8.45 7.95 -11.47
N LEU A 29 -9.59 7.34 -11.14
CA LEU A 29 -9.65 6.13 -10.32
C LEU A 29 -8.84 4.96 -10.91
N GLU A 30 -8.87 4.79 -12.23
CA GLU A 30 -8.08 3.77 -12.93
C GLU A 30 -6.57 4.01 -12.84
N LYS A 31 -6.15 5.27 -12.97
CA LYS A 31 -4.74 5.67 -12.80
C LYS A 31 -4.29 5.51 -11.36
N LEU A 32 -5.16 5.80 -10.40
CA LEU A 32 -4.90 5.59 -8.98
C LEU A 32 -4.71 4.10 -8.67
N GLU A 33 -5.61 3.23 -9.14
CA GLU A 33 -5.51 1.77 -8.96
C GLU A 33 -4.24 1.21 -9.61
N SER A 34 -4.02 1.50 -10.90
CA SER A 34 -2.88 0.97 -11.66
C SER A 34 -1.53 1.43 -11.10
N ASN A 35 -1.37 2.72 -10.76
CA ASN A 35 -0.15 3.23 -10.15
C ASN A 35 0.06 2.65 -8.75
N THR A 36 -1.00 2.48 -7.96
CA THR A 36 -0.89 1.84 -6.64
C THR A 36 -0.39 0.42 -6.76
N ILE A 37 -0.96 -0.38 -7.67
CA ILE A 37 -0.53 -1.76 -7.92
C ILE A 37 0.92 -1.78 -8.43
N LYS A 38 1.29 -0.87 -9.33
CA LYS A 38 2.67 -0.75 -9.83
C LYS A 38 3.64 -0.45 -8.69
N ASN A 39 3.34 0.52 -7.84
CA ASN A 39 4.15 0.89 -6.68
C ASN A 39 4.32 -0.29 -5.72
N ILE A 40 3.25 -1.02 -5.40
CA ILE A 40 3.33 -2.24 -4.58
C ILE A 40 4.29 -3.25 -5.22
N LYS A 41 4.10 -3.58 -6.50
CA LYS A 41 4.92 -4.58 -7.19
C LYS A 41 6.39 -4.20 -7.27
N THR A 42 6.68 -2.95 -7.63
CA THR A 42 8.06 -2.48 -7.82
C THR A 42 8.79 -2.26 -6.50
N LEU A 43 8.10 -1.71 -5.50
CA LEU A 43 8.74 -1.21 -4.28
C LEU A 43 8.62 -2.17 -3.08
N SER A 44 7.70 -3.15 -3.08
CA SER A 44 7.46 -4.05 -1.93
C SER A 44 8.69 -4.80 -1.40
N LYS A 45 9.74 -4.98 -2.21
CA LYS A 45 11.01 -5.58 -1.78
C LYS A 45 11.82 -4.65 -0.87
N PHE A 46 11.62 -3.34 -1.00
CA PHE A 46 12.35 -2.28 -0.31
C PHE A 46 11.51 -1.58 0.76
N LEU A 47 10.32 -2.06 1.07
CA LEU A 47 9.38 -1.43 2.00
C LEU A 47 8.94 -2.42 3.08
N CYS A 48 8.80 -1.95 4.33
CA CYS A 48 8.15 -2.75 5.37
C CYS A 48 6.64 -2.65 5.33
N ALA A 49 6.11 -1.50 4.91
CA ALA A 49 4.68 -1.24 4.80
C ALA A 49 4.38 -0.15 3.78
N ILE A 50 3.09 -0.08 3.43
CA ILE A 50 2.52 0.99 2.62
C ILE A 50 1.37 1.59 3.43
N LYS A 51 1.36 2.93 3.52
CA LYS A 51 0.32 3.71 4.18
C LYS A 51 -0.54 4.36 3.10
N PHE A 52 -1.85 4.13 3.18
CA PHE A 52 -2.83 4.75 2.32
C PHE A 52 -3.57 5.85 3.09
N ASN A 53 -3.67 7.04 2.51
CA ASN A 53 -4.60 8.04 2.99
C ASN A 53 -6.04 7.63 2.61
N PHE A 54 -6.89 7.48 3.62
CA PHE A 54 -8.26 7.03 3.46
C PHE A 54 -9.06 7.91 2.48
N HIS A 55 -8.83 9.22 2.47
CA HIS A 55 -9.54 10.13 1.57
C HIS A 55 -9.27 9.87 0.08
N LEU A 56 -8.08 9.34 -0.24
CA LEU A 56 -7.70 9.05 -1.63
C LEU A 56 -8.24 7.70 -2.10
N ILE A 57 -8.40 6.75 -1.17
CA ILE A 57 -8.93 5.41 -1.49
C ILE A 57 -10.44 5.31 -1.32
N LEU A 58 -11.10 6.25 -0.62
CA LEU A 58 -12.55 6.26 -0.42
C LEU A 58 -13.35 6.22 -1.75
N PRO A 59 -12.92 6.89 -2.83
CA PRO A 59 -13.58 6.79 -4.12
C PRO A 59 -13.40 5.44 -4.83
N LEU A 60 -12.47 4.58 -4.37
CA LEU A 60 -12.26 3.25 -4.94
C LEU A 60 -13.35 2.31 -4.41
N GLY A 61 -14.06 1.66 -5.33
CA GLY A 61 -15.03 0.63 -4.95
C GLY A 61 -14.37 -0.60 -4.31
N THR A 62 -15.20 -1.44 -3.69
CA THR A 62 -14.78 -2.69 -3.02
C THR A 62 -13.90 -3.59 -3.89
N LYS A 63 -14.22 -3.70 -5.19
CA LYS A 63 -13.44 -4.48 -6.17
C LYS A 63 -12.00 -3.98 -6.30
N SER A 64 -11.81 -2.67 -6.41
CA SER A 64 -10.48 -2.04 -6.53
C SER A 64 -9.70 -2.14 -5.22
N LEU A 65 -10.36 -1.92 -4.08
CA LEU A 65 -9.73 -2.08 -2.76
C LEU A 65 -9.25 -3.52 -2.52
N THR A 66 -10.02 -4.52 -2.97
CA THR A 66 -9.66 -5.94 -2.82
C THR A 66 -8.41 -6.30 -3.64
N LYS A 67 -8.21 -5.66 -4.80
CA LYS A 67 -6.99 -5.84 -5.61
C LYS A 67 -5.76 -5.18 -4.99
N ILE A 68 -5.94 -4.06 -4.29
CA ILE A 68 -4.86 -3.32 -3.62
C ILE A 68 -4.42 -4.01 -2.33
N ASN A 69 -5.38 -4.56 -1.57
CA ASN A 69 -5.13 -5.19 -0.26
C ASN A 69 -4.85 -6.70 -0.35
N ARG A 70 -4.30 -7.17 -1.48
CA ARG A 70 -4.00 -8.59 -1.72
C ARG A 70 -2.53 -8.93 -1.54
#